data_AF-A0A550BRX7-F1
#
_entry.id   AF-A0A550BRX7-F1
#
_cell.length_a   1.000
_cell.length_b   1.000
_cell.length_c   1.000
_cell.angle_alpha   90.00
_cell.angle_beta   90.00
_cell.angle_gamma   90.00
#
_symmetry.space_group_name_H-M   'P 1'
#
loop_
_entity.id
_entity.type
_entity.pdbx_description
1 polymer ?
#
loop_
_entity_poly.entity_id
_entity_poly.type
_entity_poly.pdbx_seq_one_letter_code
_entity_poly.pdbx_strand_id
1 'polypeptide(L)' 'MNALDYDGPRVPRRTAMACEFCRARKLKCDGGRPSCANCEKKKFPCNYVPV' A
#
# COMPACT_ATOMS: atom_id res chain seq x y z
N MET A 1 5.89 -21.09 26.32
CA MET A 1 5.57 -20.99 24.88
C MET A 1 4.32 -20.13 24.77
N ASN A 2 4.47 -18.81 24.63
CA ASN A 2 3.33 -17.89 24.64
C ASN A 2 2.89 -17.57 23.22
N ALA A 3 1.57 -17.54 23.00
CA ALA A 3 0.91 -17.33 21.71
C ALA A 3 1.01 -15.89 21.17
N LEU A 4 1.98 -15.09 21.63
CA LEU A 4 2.11 -13.67 21.27
C LEU A 4 3.10 -13.40 20.13
N ASP A 5 3.87 -14.42 19.73
CA ASP A 5 4.88 -14.34 18.65
C ASP A 5 4.44 -15.07 17.37
N TYR A 6 3.14 -15.38 17.20
CA TYR A 6 2.63 -15.97 15.97
C TYR A 6 2.54 -14.90 14.87
N ASP A 7 3.68 -14.59 14.24
CA ASP A 7 3.75 -13.86 12.96
C ASP A 7 3.14 -14.77 11.88
N GLY A 8 1.81 -14.90 11.92
CA GLY A 8 1.05 -15.59 10.89
C GLY A 8 1.41 -15.03 9.52
N PRO A 9 1.20 -15.79 8.43
CA PRO A 9 1.57 -15.34 7.09
C PRO A 9 0.95 -13.97 6.86
N ARG A 10 1.80 -12.94 6.72
CA ARG A 10 1.41 -11.58 6.37
C ARG A 10 0.88 -11.64 4.94
N VAL A 11 -0.34 -12.16 4.75
CA VAL A 11 -1.05 -12.10 3.48
C VAL A 11 -1.11 -10.63 3.15
N PRO A 12 -0.33 -10.16 2.15
CA PRO A 12 -0.30 -8.74 1.84
C PRO A 12 -1.72 -8.41 1.44
N ARG A 13 -2.40 -7.57 2.23
CA ARG A 13 -3.76 -7.14 1.92
C ARG A 13 -3.68 -6.58 0.52
N ARG A 14 -4.21 -7.33 -0.46
CA ARG A 14 -4.18 -6.91 -1.85
C ARG A 14 -5.02 -5.66 -1.90
N THR A 15 -4.34 -4.53 -2.05
CA THR A 15 -4.99 -3.26 -2.21
C THR A 15 -5.89 -3.34 -3.44
N ALA A 16 -7.19 -3.16 -3.22
CA ALA A 16 -8.20 -3.24 -4.28
C ALA A 16 -7.96 -2.19 -5.38
N MET A 17 -7.26 -1.11 -5.03
CA MET A 17 -7.06 0.04 -5.91
C MET A 17 -5.72 0.71 -5.64
N ALA A 18 -4.85 0.73 -6.65
CA ALA A 18 -3.62 1.51 -6.59
C ALA A 18 -3.93 3.02 -6.68
N CYS A 19 -3.16 3.84 -5.96
CA CYS A 19 -3.19 5.29 -6.14
C CYS A 19 -2.77 5.68 -7.56
N GLU A 20 -3.17 6.87 -8.03
CA GLU A 20 -2.90 7.34 -9.39
C GLU A 20 -1.40 7.36 -9.72
N PHE A 21 -0.56 7.78 -8.77
CA PHE A 21 0.88 7.79 -8.95
C PHE A 21 1.45 6.38 -9.20
N CYS A 22 1.07 5.41 -8.36
CA CYS A 22 1.50 4.03 -8.55
C CYS A 22 0.88 3.43 -9.80
N ARG A 23 -0.37 3.77 -10.15
CA ARG A 23 -1.04 3.29 -11.35
C ARG A 23 -0.37 3.79 -12.62
N ALA A 24 -0.11 5.10 -12.72
CA ALA A 24 0.57 5.73 -13.85
C ALA A 24 1.99 5.19 -14.05
N ARG A 25 2.71 4.89 -12.96
CA ARG A 25 4.06 4.32 -13.00
C ARG A 25 4.12 2.79 -12.98
N LYS A 26 2.97 2.12 -13.01
CA LYS A 26 2.84 0.65 -12.91
C LYS A 26 3.61 0.06 -11.72
N LEU A 27 3.64 0.78 -10.60
CA LEU A 27 4.26 0.37 -9.35
C LEU A 27 3.28 -0.42 -8.49
N LYS A 28 3.80 -1.32 -7.66
CA LYS A 28 3.00 -2.00 -6.63
C LYS A 28 2.58 -0.99 -5.56
N CYS A 29 1.30 -0.66 -5.52
CA CYS A 29 0.72 0.15 -4.46
C CYS A 29 0.40 -0.72 -3.25
N ASP A 30 0.89 -0.32 -2.07
CA ASP A 30 0.57 -0.93 -0.78
C ASP A 30 -0.80 -0.48 -0.24
N GLY A 31 -1.43 0.55 -0.84
CA GLY A 31 -2.74 1.05 -0.43
C GLY A 31 -2.77 1.78 0.90
N GLY A 32 -1.60 2.16 1.44
CA GLY A 32 -1.52 3.00 2.63
C GLY A 32 -2.37 4.27 2.48
N ARG A 33 -3.08 4.62 3.55
CA ARG A 33 -3.86 5.84 3.69
C ARG A 33 -3.33 6.58 4.93
N PRO A 34 -3.08 7.90 4.88
CA PRO A 34 -3.44 8.85 3.81
C PRO A 34 -2.55 8.81 2.56
N SER A 35 -1.36 8.21 2.64
CA SER A 35 -0.44 8.04 1.50
C SER A 35 0.14 6.63 1.49
N CYS A 36 0.41 6.07 0.31
CA CYS A 36 1.06 4.77 0.21
C CYS A 36 2.56 4.89 0.47
N ALA A 37 3.19 3.81 0.92
CA ALA A 37 4.62 3.80 1.27
C ALA A 37 5.53 4.27 0.13
N ASN A 38 5.16 4.01 -1.13
CA ASN A 38 5.91 4.52 -2.29
C ASN A 38 5.78 6.05 -2.44
N CYS A 39 4.57 6.58 -2.32
CA CYS A 39 4.33 8.02 -2.42
C CYS A 39 4.96 8.76 -1.24
N GLU A 40 4.91 8.21 -0.02
CA GLU A 40 5.58 8.77 1.16
C GLU A 40 7.09 8.85 0.97
N LYS A 41 7.73 7.75 0.54
CA LYS A 41 9.18 7.71 0.28
C LYS A 41 9.60 8.67 -0.81
N LYS A 42 8.77 8.83 -1.84
CA LYS A 42 9.05 9.73 -2.97
C LYS A 42 8.60 11.17 -2.69
N LYS A 43 7.86 11.41 -1.61
CA LYS A 43 7.17 12.68 -1.29
C LYS A 43 6.34 13.21 -2.47
N PHE A 44 5.66 12.32 -3.18
CA PHE A 44 4.73 12.67 -4.25
C PHE A 44 3.28 12.65 -3.75
N PRO A 45 2.39 13.44 -4.38
CA PRO A 45 0.97 13.41 -4.07
C PRO A 45 0.39 12.01 -4.29
N CYS A 46 -0.22 11.45 -3.25
CA CYS A 46 -0.90 10.16 -3.31
C CYS A 46 -2.40 10.38 -3.41
N ASN A 47 -2.94 10.31 -4.62
CA ASN A 47 -4.37 10.43 -4.85
C ASN A 47 -4.98 9.08 -5.24
N TYR A 48 -6.14 8.74 -4.66
CA TYR A 48 -6.89 7.54 -5.04
C TYR A 48 -8.17 7.98 -5.72
N VAL A 49 -8.20 7.95 -7.06
CA VAL A 49 -9.33 8.43 -7.87
C VAL A 49 -10.04 7.24 -8.52
N PRO A 50 -11.30 6.94 -8.14
CA PRO A 50 -12.04 5.85 -8.77
C PRO A 50 -12.20 6.13 -10.26
N VAL A 51 -12.06 5.08 -11.07
CA VAL A 51 -12.37 5.12 -12.51
C VAL A 51 -13.78 4.62 -12.77
#